data_AF-A0A1Y4NVI3-F1
#
_entry.id   AF-A0A1Y4NVI3-F1
#
_cell.length_a   1.000
_cell.length_b   1.000
_cell.length_c   1.000
_cell.angle_alpha   90.00
_cell.angle_beta   90.00
_cell.angle_gamma   90.00
#
_symmetry.space_group_name_H-M   'P 1'
#
loop_
_entity.id
_entity.type
_entity.pdbx_description
1 polymer ?
#
loop_
_entity_poly.entity_id
_entity_poly.type
_entity_poly.pdbx_seq_one_letter_code
_entity_poly.pdbx_strand_id
1 'polypeptide(L)'
;MLEALYGWIRSISVYLVVTAAVMHAVAGKEYARYIRFFSGLVLILLLASPLLRLTGLWEEFGTLYRSMEYREQTEKIGQAARIYSEAESNGLLPDEYRTAPEEGEETEKSAGDVRIEVEEIRIGE
;
A
#
# COMPACT_ATOMS: atom_id res chain seq x y z
N MET A 1 -4.02 -10.97 -14.54
CA MET A 1 -3.05 -10.18 -15.37
C MET A 1 -3.64 -9.78 -16.72
N LEU A 2 -4.16 -10.71 -17.52
CA LEU A 2 -4.74 -10.40 -18.84
C LEU A 2 -5.99 -9.50 -18.75
N GLU A 3 -6.84 -9.65 -17.74
CA GLU A 3 -7.99 -8.77 -17.52
C GLU A 3 -7.59 -7.31 -17.28
N ALA A 4 -6.49 -7.08 -16.57
CA ALA A 4 -5.96 -5.74 -16.34
C ALA A 4 -5.42 -5.12 -17.63
N LEU A 5 -4.75 -5.93 -18.47
CA LEU A 5 -4.31 -5.52 -19.79
C LEU A 5 -5.51 -5.21 -20.71
N TYR A 6 -6.56 -6.03 -20.65
CA TYR A 6 -7.78 -5.87 -21.44
C TYR A 6 -8.55 -4.60 -21.03
N GLY A 7 -8.68 -4.35 -19.73
CA GLY A 7 -9.26 -3.12 -19.19
C GLY A 7 -8.47 -1.88 -19.58
N TRP A 8 -7.14 -1.98 -19.61
CA TRP A 8 -6.27 -0.92 -20.08
C TRP A 8 -6.43 -0.66 -21.59
N ILE A 9 -6.38 -1.71 -22.43
CA ILE A 9 -6.60 -1.59 -23.87
C ILE A 9 -7.97 -0.97 -24.15
N ARG A 10 -9.01 -1.40 -23.41
CA ARG A 10 -10.37 -0.85 -23.50
C ARG A 10 -10.39 0.64 -23.17
N SER A 11 -9.65 1.06 -22.15
CA SER A 11 -9.55 2.48 -21.75
C SER A 11 -8.89 3.32 -22.85
N ILE A 12 -7.84 2.80 -23.50
CA ILE A 12 -7.23 3.45 -24.68
C ILE A 12 -8.22 3.54 -25.83
N SER A 13 -8.92 2.44 -26.13
CA SER A 13 -9.88 2.42 -27.24
C SER A 13 -11.00 3.43 -27.01
N VAL A 14 -11.58 3.49 -25.81
CA VAL A 14 -12.61 4.49 -25.46
C VAL A 14 -12.05 5.91 -25.59
N TYR A 15 -10.83 6.15 -25.09
CA TYR A 15 -10.17 7.44 -25.20
C TYR A 15 -9.95 7.86 -26.67
N LEU A 16 -9.52 6.94 -27.54
CA LEU A 16 -9.32 7.21 -28.97
C LEU A 16 -10.64 7.56 -29.67
N VAL A 17 -11.72 6.83 -29.37
CA VAL A 17 -13.05 7.11 -29.94
C VAL A 17 -13.55 8.49 -29.51
N VAL A 18 -13.43 8.83 -28.22
CA VAL A 18 -13.81 10.16 -27.71
C VAL A 18 -12.95 11.25 -28.33
N THR A 19 -11.63 11.04 -28.40
CA THR A 19 -10.70 12.02 -29.00
C THR A 19 -11.00 12.25 -30.47
N ALA A 20 -11.29 11.19 -31.24
CA ALA A 20 -11.68 11.30 -32.64
C ALA A 20 -13.00 12.06 -32.82
N ALA A 21 -13.99 11.79 -31.95
CA ALA A 21 -15.25 12.52 -31.95
C ALA A 21 -15.05 14.01 -31.62
N VAL A 22 -14.23 14.33 -30.62
CA VAL A 22 -13.85 15.72 -30.28
C VAL A 22 -13.16 16.39 -31.46
N MET A 23 -12.26 15.69 -32.15
CA MET A 23 -11.55 16.21 -33.31
C MET A 23 -12.50 16.58 -34.46
N HIS A 24 -13.53 15.79 -34.69
CA HIS A 24 -14.56 16.05 -35.70
C HIS A 24 -15.57 17.12 -35.27
N ALA A 25 -15.83 17.27 -33.96
CA ALA A 25 -16.72 18.28 -33.43
C ALA A 25 -16.09 19.70 -33.43
N VAL A 26 -14.76 19.80 -33.45
CA VAL A 26 -14.05 21.09 -33.44
C VAL A 26 -14.06 21.71 -34.83
N ALA A 27 -14.90 22.74 -35.01
CA ALA A 27 -15.07 23.47 -36.27
C ALA A 27 -13.92 24.47 -36.62
N GLY A 28 -12.78 24.41 -35.93
CA GLY A 28 -11.68 25.37 -36.10
C GLY A 28 -10.34 24.69 -36.41
N LYS A 29 -9.78 24.95 -37.59
CA LYS A 29 -8.47 24.38 -38.03
C LYS A 29 -7.31 24.75 -37.11
N GLU A 30 -7.38 25.92 -36.47
CA GLU A 30 -6.37 26.39 -35.52
C GLU A 30 -6.44 25.62 -34.19
N TYR A 31 -7.64 25.45 -33.62
CA TYR A 31 -7.86 24.73 -32.36
C TYR A 31 -7.60 23.22 -32.48
N ALA A 32 -7.88 22.64 -33.65
CA ALA A 32 -7.60 21.24 -33.94
C ALA A 32 -6.11 20.89 -33.74
N ARG A 33 -5.18 21.82 -33.99
CA ARG A 33 -3.74 21.59 -33.82
C ARG A 33 -3.38 21.39 -32.35
N TYR A 34 -3.92 22.23 -31.46
CA TYR A 34 -3.66 22.18 -30.03
C TYR A 34 -4.30 20.97 -29.38
N ILE A 35 -5.54 20.65 -29.76
CA ILE A 35 -6.27 19.49 -29.25
C ILE A 35 -5.55 18.20 -29.64
N ARG A 36 -5.06 18.09 -30.88
CA ARG A 36 -4.29 16.93 -31.34
C ARG A 36 -2.97 16.76 -30.58
N PHE A 37 -2.34 17.87 -30.20
CA PHE A 37 -1.10 17.86 -29.42
C PHE A 37 -1.36 17.39 -27.99
N PHE A 38 -2.37 17.99 -27.35
CA PHE A 38 -2.78 17.64 -25.99
C PHE A 38 -3.26 16.20 -25.91
N SER A 39 -4.08 15.77 -26.87
CA SER A 39 -4.59 14.41 -26.90
C SER A 39 -3.49 13.38 -27.16
N GLY A 40 -2.46 13.74 -27.94
CA GLY A 40 -1.26 12.93 -28.11
C GLY A 40 -0.46 12.79 -26.81
N LEU A 41 -0.29 13.89 -26.06
CA LEU A 41 0.37 13.88 -24.76
C LEU A 41 -0.39 13.00 -23.75
N VAL A 42 -1.72 13.17 -23.66
CA VAL A 42 -2.57 12.36 -22.79
C VAL A 42 -2.54 10.89 -23.24
N LEU A 43 -2.51 10.59 -24.54
CA LEU A 43 -2.38 9.22 -25.04
C LEU A 43 -1.05 8.59 -24.60
N ILE A 44 0.06 9.32 -24.72
CA ILE A 44 1.38 8.87 -24.25
C ILE A 44 1.34 8.61 -22.74
N LEU A 45 0.70 9.48 -21.96
CA LEU A 45 0.55 9.31 -20.51
C LEU A 45 -0.32 8.08 -20.16
N LEU A 46 -1.39 7.85 -20.92
CA LEU A 46 -2.26 6.67 -20.78
C LEU A 46 -1.50 5.38 -21.12
N LEU A 47 -0.58 5.46 -22.09
CA LEU A 47 0.28 4.35 -22.49
C LEU A 47 1.38 4.08 -21.46
N ALA A 48 1.91 5.14 -20.85
CA ALA A 48 2.93 5.05 -19.81
C ALA A 48 2.42 4.24 -18.60
N SER A 49 1.13 4.35 -18.26
CA SER A 49 0.58 3.74 -17.04
C SER A 49 0.90 2.24 -16.87
N PRO A 50 0.60 1.33 -17.84
CA PRO A 50 1.04 -0.05 -17.72
C PRO A 50 2.46 -0.29 -18.17
N LEU A 51 3.09 0.58 -18.99
CA LEU A 51 4.52 0.48 -19.25
C LEU A 51 5.28 0.53 -17.93
N LEU A 52 4.90 1.43 -17.01
CA LEU A 52 5.42 1.48 -15.66
C LEU A 52 5.01 0.26 -14.80
N ARG A 53 3.85 -0.37 -15.05
CA ARG A 53 3.42 -1.59 -14.30
C ARG A 53 4.15 -2.85 -14.77
N LEU A 54 4.40 -2.95 -16.07
CA LEU A 54 5.12 -4.05 -16.71
C LEU A 54 6.62 -4.00 -16.39
N THR A 55 7.18 -2.80 -16.25
CA THR A 55 8.60 -2.60 -15.90
C THR A 55 8.88 -2.73 -14.41
N GLY A 56 7.87 -2.98 -13.56
CA GLY A 56 8.04 -3.09 -12.10
C GLY A 56 8.39 -1.77 -11.40
N LEU A 57 8.57 -0.68 -12.15
CA LEU A 57 8.91 0.64 -11.63
C LEU A 57 7.90 1.13 -10.57
N TRP A 58 6.60 0.82 -10.72
CA TRP A 58 5.60 1.16 -9.70
C TRP A 58 5.85 0.49 -8.35
N GLU A 59 6.29 -0.77 -8.34
CA GLU A 59 6.57 -1.48 -7.09
C GLU A 59 7.84 -0.94 -6.44
N GLU A 60 8.87 -0.65 -7.25
CA GLU A 60 10.13 -0.08 -6.79
C GLU A 60 9.95 1.35 -6.23
N PHE A 61 9.12 2.19 -6.85
CA PHE A 61 8.74 3.49 -6.29
C PHE A 61 7.93 3.35 -5.00
N GLY A 62 7.03 2.37 -4.93
CA GLY A 62 6.21 2.11 -3.74
C GLY A 62 7.04 1.64 -2.55
N THR A 63 8.03 0.77 -2.77
CA THR A 63 8.96 0.31 -1.72
C THR A 63 9.90 1.43 -1.29
N LEU A 64 10.42 2.26 -2.21
CA LEU A 64 11.24 3.41 -1.85
C LEU A 64 10.46 4.41 -0.98
N TYR A 65 9.25 4.78 -1.39
CA TYR A 65 8.41 5.71 -0.64
C TYR A 65 8.05 5.16 0.75
N ARG A 66 7.64 3.89 0.80
CA ARG A 66 7.31 3.21 2.05
C ARG A 66 8.54 3.07 2.95
N SER A 67 9.72 2.83 2.41
CA SER A 67 10.96 2.73 3.20
C SER A 67 11.32 4.03 3.91
N MET A 68 11.03 5.19 3.30
CA MET A 68 11.25 6.50 3.92
C MET A 68 10.31 6.70 5.11
N GLU A 69 9.03 6.40 4.93
CA GLU A 69 8.00 6.53 5.97
C GLU A 69 8.18 5.50 7.10
N TYR A 70 8.56 4.27 6.76
CA TYR A 70 8.90 3.25 7.74
C TYR A 70 10.10 3.68 8.58
N ARG A 71 11.17 4.21 7.97
CA ARG A 71 12.35 4.68 8.72
C ARG A 71 11.98 5.76 9.74
N GLU A 72 11.13 6.71 9.35
CA GLU A 72 10.65 7.75 10.27
C GLU A 72 9.85 7.17 11.45
N GLN A 73 8.98 6.20 11.18
CA GLN A 73 8.21 5.53 12.24
C GLN A 73 9.10 4.69 13.17
N THR A 74 10.07 3.95 12.62
CA THR A 74 11.00 3.15 13.44
C THR A 74 11.89 4.04 14.31
N GLU A 75 12.29 5.21 13.82
CA GLU A 75 13.04 6.20 14.61
C GLU A 75 12.19 6.75 15.76
N LYS A 76 10.92 7.07 15.52
CA LYS A 76 9.99 7.55 16.56
C LYS A 76 9.73 6.48 17.64
N ILE A 77 9.50 5.23 17.23
CA ILE A 77 9.32 4.10 18.17
C ILE A 77 10.61 3.87 18.96
N GLY A 78 11.77 3.92 18.32
CA GLY A 78 13.07 3.78 18.98
C GLY A 78 13.34 4.90 19.98
N GLN A 79 12.98 6.14 19.67
CA GLN A 79 13.07 7.27 20.60
C GLN A 79 12.12 7.12 21.79
N ALA A 80 10.87 6.74 21.55
CA ALA A 80 9.91 6.46 22.61
C ALA A 80 10.43 5.33 23.53
N ALA A 81 10.92 4.23 22.97
CA ALA A 81 11.49 3.12 23.72
C ALA A 81 12.68 3.54 24.60
N ARG A 82 13.55 4.42 24.09
CA ARG A 82 14.66 5.00 24.88
C ARG A 82 14.15 5.83 26.05
N ILE A 83 13.15 6.68 25.83
CA ILE A 83 12.55 7.51 26.88
C ILE A 83 11.90 6.62 27.96
N TYR A 84 11.19 5.56 27.56
CA TYR A 84 10.62 4.61 28.51
C TYR A 84 11.69 3.88 29.33
N SER A 85 12.72 3.35 28.67
CA SER A 85 13.83 2.65 29.34
C SER A 85 14.61 3.58 30.29
N GLU A 86 14.80 4.84 29.91
CA GLU A 86 15.43 5.85 30.75
C GLU A 86 14.53 6.24 31.93
N ALA A 87 13.22 6.37 31.73
CA ALA A 87 12.25 6.63 32.79
C ALA A 87 12.15 5.46 33.78
N GLU A 88 12.26 4.22 33.30
CA GLU A 88 12.33 3.01 34.13
C GLU A 88 13.58 3.00 35.01
N SER A 89 14.75 3.21 34.40
CA SER A 89 16.04 3.28 35.09
C SER A 89 16.08 4.39 36.15
N ASN A 90 15.46 5.53 35.87
CA ASN A 90 15.37 6.67 36.78
C ASN A 90 14.19 6.56 37.79
N GLY A 91 13.40 5.48 37.77
CA GLY A 91 12.28 5.27 38.69
C GLY A 91 11.12 6.25 38.54
N LEU A 92 10.99 6.89 37.37
CA LEU A 92 9.96 7.89 37.06
C LEU A 92 8.65 7.27 36.52
N LEU A 93 8.62 5.96 36.28
CA LEU A 93 7.44 5.25 35.79
C LEU A 93 6.43 4.98 36.93
N PRO A 94 5.12 5.24 36.71
CA PRO A 94 4.06 4.79 37.62
C PRO A 94 4.10 3.28 37.80
N ASP A 95 3.78 2.79 39.01
CA ASP A 95 3.83 1.36 39.35
C ASP A 95 3.03 0.45 38.40
N GLU A 96 2.01 0.99 37.74
CA GLU A 96 1.15 0.31 36.77
C GLU A 96 1.88 -0.15 35.48
N TYR A 97 3.04 0.44 35.16
CA TYR A 97 3.83 0.15 33.95
C TYR A 97 5.16 -0.57 34.24
N ARG A 98 5.44 -0.93 35.49
CA ARG A 98 6.65 -1.67 35.84
C ARG A 98 6.47 -3.13 35.41
N THR A 99 7.00 -3.49 34.25
CA THR A 99 7.12 -4.90 33.87
C THR A 99 8.09 -5.56 34.85
N ALA A 100 7.56 -6.43 35.73
CA ALA A 100 8.41 -7.26 36.57
C ALA A 100 9.27 -8.16 35.66
N PRO A 101 10.55 -8.38 35.98
CA PRO A 101 11.39 -9.25 35.18
C PRO A 101 10.81 -10.67 35.18
N GLU A 102 10.38 -11.16 34.01
CA GLU A 102 10.15 -12.58 33.83
C GLU A 102 11.52 -13.26 33.84
N GLU A 103 11.85 -13.85 35.00
CA GLU A 103 12.96 -14.79 35.12
C GLU A 103 12.67 -16.00 34.23
N GLY A 104 13.55 -16.23 33.26
CA GLY A 104 13.42 -17.34 32.33
C GLY A 104 13.53 -18.70 33.02
N GLU A 105 12.57 -19.57 32.76
CA GLU A 105 12.77 -21.01 32.85
C GLU A 105 12.63 -21.61 31.44
N GLU A 106 13.76 -22.09 30.93
CA GLU A 106 13.80 -23.05 29.84
C GLU A 106 13.07 -24.32 30.27
N THR A 107 12.01 -24.70 29.57
CA THR A 107 11.61 -26.11 29.51
C THR A 107 11.10 -26.45 28.12
N GLU A 108 11.97 -27.09 27.34
CA GLU A 108 11.55 -27.99 26.28
C GLU A 108 10.54 -28.99 26.85
N LYS A 109 9.30 -29.01 26.31
CA LYS A 109 8.51 -30.24 26.24
C LYS A 109 7.77 -30.33 24.92
N SER A 110 8.24 -31.33 24.18
CA SER A 110 7.73 -31.95 22.96
C SER A 110 6.20 -32.03 22.85
N ALA A 111 5.75 -31.90 21.61
CA ALA A 111 4.40 -32.06 21.10
C ALA A 111 3.63 -33.27 21.68
N GLY A 112 2.37 -33.06 22.04
CA GLY A 112 1.43 -34.13 22.34
C GLY A 112 0.06 -33.62 22.82
N ASP A 113 -0.94 -33.73 21.95
CA ASP A 113 -2.38 -33.73 22.25
C ASP A 113 -2.99 -32.44 22.85
N VAL A 114 -3.23 -31.42 22.02
CA VAL A 114 -4.30 -30.44 22.29
C VAL A 114 -5.51 -30.87 21.48
N ARG A 115 -6.37 -31.70 22.09
CA ARG A 115 -7.74 -31.90 21.62
C ARG A 115 -8.55 -30.63 21.92
N ILE A 116 -8.92 -29.91 20.87
CA ILE A 116 -9.86 -28.80 20.96
C ILE A 116 -11.26 -29.41 20.95
N GLU A 117 -11.89 -29.51 22.12
CA GLU A 117 -13.33 -29.79 22.23
C GLU A 117 -14.10 -28.49 22.08
N VAL A 118 -14.89 -28.38 21.00
CA VAL A 118 -15.78 -27.24 20.75
C VAL A 118 -17.16 -27.63 21.28
N GLU A 119 -17.59 -27.04 22.39
CA GLU A 119 -18.98 -27.17 22.85
C GLU A 119 -19.93 -26.51 21.83
N GLU A 120 -21.03 -27.20 21.50
CA GLU A 120 -22.06 -26.71 20.59
C GLU A 120 -22.71 -25.41 21.09
N ILE A 121 -22.67 -24.37 20.26
CA ILE A 121 -23.39 -23.12 20.48
C ILE A 121 -24.90 -23.41 20.36
N ARG A 122 -25.63 -23.42 21.49
CA ARG A 122 -27.09 -23.32 21.47
C ARG A 122 -27.49 -21.88 21.17
N ILE A 123 -27.91 -21.64 19.93
CA ILE A 123 -28.73 -20.46 19.60
C ILE A 123 -30.18 -20.85 19.88
N GLY A 124 -30.82 -20.17 20.83
CA GLY A 124 -32.24 -20.32 21.12
C GLY A 124 -32.86 -18.97 21.43
N GLU A 125 -34.01 -18.71 20.80
CA GLU A 125 -34.96 -17.61 21.05
C GLU A 125 -35.43 -17.53 22.52
#